data_AF-C6E412-F1
#
_entry.id   AF-C6E412-F1
#
_cell.length_a   1.000
_cell.length_b   1.000
_cell.length_c   1.000
_cell.angle_alpha   90.00
_cell.angle_beta   90.00
_cell.angle_gamma   90.00
#
_symmetry.space_group_name_H-M   'P 1'
#
loop_
_entity.id
_entity.type
_entity.pdbx_description
1 polymer ?
#
loop_
_entity_poly.entity_id
_entity_poly.type
_entity_poly.pdbx_seq_one_letter_code
_entity_poly.pdbx_strand_id
1 'polypeptide(L)'
;MRCIPSKPCLAFLLFCLGLLIEATNATAGVPTTVIVNRGVVLNLKNPARYVNITDKDVIDVPDPLRRNQLLINGKKIGSTNLIVWEENNENPTFFDVRVVGDREAIESQIRDYAPNDDISVQYAQDTVVLSGKVANEMTGKKAEEIAKAYSAKVLNHITVDEPQQVLLQVKVAQVDRTSLKRLGISAMVKGRTAEGFMNLVGAPSGTSSVTNSSATRFTSTEASGIAGSIPGLGSFDPLDAFNVGVSYFPAGIGAVLQALSSKGLAKILAEPNLLVKSGEEGNFLAGSRIPYSVLISTGGASTSSIIFETVGVKLKFKPQVLQNGLINLKIDPAEVSSIAGTLAVNGYPIIDTRDVRTDVELRDGESLILAGLLQEEQIKTMSKIPLLGDIPILGALFRSSQKDIREKDLVFFITPKIVKPTPAGVATKLPTDAVTPAEEKGYDWIPLGRK
;
A
#
# COMPACT_ATOMS: atom_id res chain seq x y z
N MET A 1 -39.43 93.41 -31.13
CA MET A 1 -38.18 92.65 -31.34
C MET A 1 -38.42 91.57 -32.39
N ARG A 2 -37.33 91.06 -33.01
CA ARG A 2 -37.16 89.86 -33.87
C ARG A 2 -38.06 88.65 -33.49
N CYS A 3 -38.38 87.65 -34.33
CA CYS A 3 -38.13 87.34 -35.77
C CYS A 3 -39.07 86.20 -36.25
N ILE A 4 -39.15 85.98 -37.58
CA ILE A 4 -39.67 84.79 -38.32
C ILE A 4 -38.46 83.81 -38.51
N PRO A 5 -38.54 82.44 -38.56
CA PRO A 5 -39.36 81.54 -39.41
C PRO A 5 -39.98 80.33 -38.62
N SER A 6 -40.47 79.16 -39.13
CA SER A 6 -40.31 78.44 -40.43
C SER A 6 -41.49 77.48 -40.76
N LYS A 7 -41.36 76.67 -41.83
CA LYS A 7 -42.09 75.40 -42.12
C LYS A 7 -41.05 74.27 -42.48
N PRO A 8 -41.34 73.21 -43.27
CA PRO A 8 -41.63 71.84 -42.81
C PRO A 8 -40.69 70.77 -43.44
N CYS A 9 -40.92 69.47 -43.21
CA CYS A 9 -40.91 68.47 -44.30
C CYS A 9 -41.56 67.13 -43.91
N LEU A 10 -42.33 66.54 -44.82
CA LEU A 10 -43.02 65.26 -44.69
C LEU A 10 -42.43 64.30 -45.74
N ALA A 11 -41.46 63.47 -45.35
CA ALA A 11 -40.73 62.63 -46.31
C ALA A 11 -40.10 61.37 -45.67
N PHE A 12 -40.91 60.39 -45.26
CA PHE A 12 -40.40 59.06 -44.85
C PHE A 12 -41.48 57.95 -44.87
N LEU A 13 -42.12 57.69 -46.02
CA LEU A 13 -43.11 56.60 -46.11
C LEU A 13 -43.33 56.03 -47.54
N LEU A 14 -42.28 55.94 -48.37
CA LEU A 14 -42.43 55.43 -49.75
C LEU A 14 -41.13 54.86 -50.37
N PHE A 15 -40.47 53.89 -49.71
CA PHE A 15 -39.47 53.04 -50.40
C PHE A 15 -39.25 51.68 -49.70
N CYS A 16 -40.10 50.70 -50.01
CA CYS A 16 -39.85 49.27 -49.75
C CYS A 16 -40.68 48.40 -50.71
N LEU A 17 -40.40 48.51 -52.01
CA LEU A 17 -40.82 47.51 -52.99
C LEU A 17 -39.89 46.30 -52.84
N GLY A 18 -40.22 45.42 -51.91
CA GLY A 18 -39.38 44.26 -51.56
C GLY A 18 -39.26 43.27 -52.71
N LEU A 19 -38.06 42.73 -52.91
CA LEU A 19 -37.84 41.56 -53.77
C LEU A 19 -38.78 40.43 -53.33
N LEU A 20 -39.58 39.92 -54.28
CA LEU A 20 -40.06 38.54 -54.21
C LEU A 20 -38.86 37.63 -54.46
N ILE A 21 -38.20 37.23 -53.39
CA ILE A 21 -37.30 36.08 -53.40
C ILE A 21 -38.20 34.86 -53.62
N GLU A 22 -38.06 34.20 -54.77
CA GLU A 22 -38.64 32.87 -54.96
C GLU A 22 -38.03 31.92 -53.93
N ALA A 23 -38.82 31.57 -52.91
CA ALA A 23 -38.45 30.54 -51.98
C ALA A 23 -38.43 29.21 -52.74
N THR A 24 -37.24 28.79 -53.18
CA THR A 24 -37.03 27.45 -53.72
C THR A 24 -37.40 26.47 -52.63
N ASN A 25 -38.49 25.72 -52.83
CA ASN A 25 -38.94 24.70 -51.88
C ASN A 25 -37.86 23.63 -51.78
N ALA A 26 -37.05 23.69 -50.72
CA ALA A 26 -36.13 22.64 -50.36
C ALA A 26 -36.95 21.40 -49.97
N THR A 27 -37.10 20.47 -50.90
CA THR A 27 -37.77 19.19 -50.65
C THR A 27 -36.97 18.43 -49.59
N ALA A 28 -37.50 18.33 -48.38
CA ALA A 28 -36.88 17.60 -47.28
C ALA A 28 -36.63 16.14 -47.70
N GLY A 29 -35.41 15.64 -47.50
CA GLY A 29 -35.05 14.30 -47.91
C GLY A 29 -35.74 13.23 -47.06
N VAL A 30 -35.97 12.06 -47.65
CA VAL A 30 -36.51 10.91 -46.91
C VAL A 30 -35.39 10.35 -46.00
N PRO A 31 -35.53 10.41 -44.66
CA PRO A 31 -34.46 10.00 -43.77
C PRO A 31 -34.25 8.48 -43.82
N THR A 32 -33.05 8.06 -44.21
CA THR A 32 -32.67 6.65 -44.36
C THR A 32 -31.47 6.35 -43.47
N THR A 33 -31.56 5.37 -42.59
CA THR A 33 -30.42 4.95 -41.74
C THR A 33 -29.84 3.64 -42.25
N VAL A 34 -28.52 3.60 -42.41
CA VAL A 34 -27.75 2.43 -42.89
C VAL A 34 -26.66 2.12 -41.87
N ILE A 35 -26.40 0.84 -41.59
CA ILE A 35 -25.29 0.45 -40.71
C ILE A 35 -24.03 0.25 -41.57
N VAL A 36 -22.88 0.70 -41.09
CA VAL A 36 -21.58 0.50 -41.77
C VAL A 36 -21.33 -1.00 -42.03
N ASN A 37 -20.78 -1.33 -43.21
CA ASN A 37 -20.61 -2.70 -43.71
C ASN A 37 -21.91 -3.51 -43.87
N ARG A 38 -23.10 -2.89 -43.79
CA ARG A 38 -24.39 -3.51 -44.12
C ARG A 38 -25.06 -2.79 -45.29
N GLY A 39 -25.94 -3.52 -45.98
CA GLY A 39 -26.74 -3.02 -47.10
C GLY A 39 -28.22 -2.87 -46.72
N VAL A 40 -28.87 -1.80 -47.18
CA VAL A 40 -30.32 -1.58 -47.05
C VAL A 40 -30.94 -1.46 -48.43
N VAL A 41 -32.05 -2.17 -48.68
CA VAL A 41 -32.80 -2.07 -49.94
C VAL A 41 -33.88 -1.00 -49.83
N LEU A 42 -33.79 0.04 -50.66
CA LEU A 42 -34.87 1.00 -50.89
C LEU A 42 -35.77 0.50 -52.03
N ASN A 43 -37.08 0.54 -51.79
CA ASN A 43 -38.10 0.33 -52.82
C ASN A 43 -38.54 1.68 -53.37
N LEU A 44 -38.39 1.88 -54.68
CA LEU A 44 -38.83 3.08 -55.40
C LEU A 44 -40.24 2.90 -55.96
N LYS A 45 -40.95 4.01 -56.23
CA LYS A 45 -42.29 3.94 -56.84
C LYS A 45 -42.18 3.57 -58.31
N ASN A 46 -41.30 4.25 -59.05
CA ASN A 46 -40.99 3.97 -60.44
C ASN A 46 -39.52 3.51 -60.60
N PRO A 47 -39.11 3.00 -61.77
CA PRO A 47 -37.72 2.64 -62.02
C PRO A 47 -36.75 3.81 -61.84
N ALA A 48 -35.55 3.55 -61.31
CA ALA A 48 -34.49 4.56 -61.26
C ALA A 48 -33.88 4.78 -62.65
N ARG A 49 -33.94 6.01 -63.16
CA ARG A 49 -33.27 6.41 -64.41
C ARG A 49 -31.83 6.86 -64.17
N TYR A 50 -31.61 7.61 -63.09
CA TYR A 50 -30.30 8.12 -62.72
C TYR A 50 -30.20 8.25 -61.20
N VAL A 51 -29.01 7.98 -60.66
CA VAL A 51 -28.71 8.02 -59.23
C VAL A 51 -27.42 8.79 -59.03
N ASN A 52 -27.42 9.78 -58.14
CA ASN A 52 -26.25 10.56 -57.78
C ASN A 52 -26.03 10.51 -56.27
N ILE A 53 -24.78 10.34 -55.85
CA ILE A 53 -24.34 10.26 -54.46
C ILE A 53 -23.46 11.48 -54.21
N THR A 54 -23.80 12.32 -53.23
CA THR A 54 -22.99 13.51 -52.89
C THR A 54 -21.60 13.14 -52.38
N ASP A 55 -21.51 12.17 -51.47
CA ASP A 55 -20.25 11.63 -50.92
C ASP A 55 -20.18 10.10 -51.09
N LYS A 56 -19.28 9.64 -51.96
CA LYS A 56 -19.05 8.24 -52.32
C LYS A 56 -18.15 7.47 -51.34
N ASP A 57 -17.50 8.16 -50.40
CA ASP A 57 -16.75 7.52 -49.32
C ASP A 57 -17.70 7.05 -48.21
N VAL A 58 -18.85 7.71 -48.06
CA VAL A 58 -19.88 7.42 -47.04
C VAL A 58 -20.78 6.25 -47.46
N ILE A 59 -21.36 6.28 -48.67
CA ILE A 59 -22.20 5.19 -49.20
C ILE A 59 -21.78 4.74 -50.59
N ASP A 60 -22.15 3.51 -50.92
CA ASP A 60 -22.08 2.95 -52.26
C ASP A 60 -23.46 2.44 -52.70
N VAL A 61 -23.79 2.63 -53.97
CA VAL A 61 -25.03 2.16 -54.58
C VAL A 61 -24.67 1.42 -55.86
N PRO A 62 -24.47 0.08 -55.79
CA PRO A 62 -24.23 -0.72 -56.99
C PRO A 62 -25.46 -0.71 -57.91
N ASP A 63 -25.26 -1.10 -59.17
CA ASP A 63 -26.32 -1.13 -60.18
C ASP A 63 -27.57 -1.88 -59.69
N PRO A 64 -28.78 -1.38 -60.02
CA PRO A 64 -30.04 -1.86 -59.43
C PRO A 64 -30.28 -3.35 -59.68
N LEU A 65 -30.33 -4.13 -58.60
CA LEU A 65 -30.63 -5.57 -58.62
C LEU A 65 -32.00 -5.90 -59.25
N ARG A 66 -32.94 -4.96 -59.20
CA ARG A 66 -34.26 -4.99 -59.88
C ARG A 66 -34.67 -3.58 -60.26
N ARG A 67 -35.48 -3.42 -61.32
CA ARG A 67 -35.87 -2.10 -61.89
C ARG A 67 -36.31 -1.04 -60.86
N ASN A 68 -37.03 -1.41 -59.80
CA ASN A 68 -37.57 -0.49 -58.78
C ASN A 68 -36.89 -0.64 -57.40
N GLN A 69 -35.69 -1.23 -57.33
CA GLN A 69 -34.97 -1.45 -56.06
C GLN A 69 -33.52 -0.98 -56.13
N LEU A 70 -33.12 -0.14 -55.17
CA LEU A 70 -31.74 0.29 -54.97
C LEU A 70 -31.18 -0.34 -53.70
N LEU A 71 -29.97 -0.89 -53.77
CA LEU A 71 -29.21 -1.33 -52.61
C LEU A 71 -28.26 -0.21 -52.19
N ILE A 72 -28.34 0.25 -50.94
CA ILE A 72 -27.39 1.21 -50.36
C ILE A 72 -26.49 0.47 -49.39
N ASN A 73 -25.20 0.43 -49.67
CA ASN A 73 -24.17 -0.13 -48.80
C ASN A 73 -23.49 1.00 -48.02
N GLY A 74 -23.48 0.92 -46.69
CA GLY A 74 -22.74 1.87 -45.84
C GLY A 74 -21.25 1.57 -45.85
N LYS A 75 -20.40 2.48 -46.36
CA LYS A 75 -18.94 2.33 -46.38
C LYS A 75 -18.27 2.97 -45.16
N LYS A 76 -18.69 4.17 -44.79
CA LYS A 76 -18.07 4.98 -43.72
C LYS A 76 -19.15 5.73 -42.94
N ILE A 77 -18.95 5.85 -41.63
CA ILE A 77 -19.85 6.61 -40.75
C ILE A 77 -19.91 8.07 -41.21
N GLY A 78 -21.11 8.61 -41.37
CA GLY A 78 -21.32 9.95 -41.92
C GLY A 78 -22.79 10.25 -42.24
N SER A 79 -23.03 11.39 -42.87
CA SER A 79 -24.34 11.73 -43.46
C SER A 79 -24.11 12.27 -44.86
N THR A 80 -24.90 11.81 -45.82
CA THR A 80 -24.73 12.09 -47.26
C THR A 80 -26.09 12.06 -47.93
N ASN A 81 -26.23 12.79 -49.02
CA ASN A 81 -27.49 12.86 -49.76
C ASN A 81 -27.41 11.95 -50.98
N LEU A 82 -28.45 11.15 -51.16
CA LEU A 82 -28.68 10.31 -52.34
C LEU A 82 -29.82 10.95 -53.14
N ILE A 83 -29.54 11.31 -54.39
CA ILE A 83 -30.49 11.95 -55.28
C ILE A 83 -30.88 10.95 -56.36
N VAL A 84 -32.18 10.64 -56.45
CA VAL A 84 -32.72 9.64 -57.37
C VAL A 84 -33.69 10.32 -58.33
N TRP A 85 -33.46 10.15 -59.63
CA TRP A 85 -34.39 10.53 -60.69
C TRP A 85 -35.17 9.28 -61.12
N GLU A 86 -36.46 9.29 -60.81
CA GLU A 86 -37.40 8.23 -61.18
C GLU A 86 -37.94 8.41 -62.61
N GLU A 87 -38.23 7.30 -63.29
CA GLU A 87 -38.87 7.31 -64.60
C GLU A 87 -40.33 7.83 -64.48
N ASN A 88 -40.72 8.76 -65.36
CA ASN A 88 -41.99 9.51 -65.33
C ASN A 88 -42.18 10.50 -64.15
N ASN A 89 -41.11 10.86 -63.42
CA ASN A 89 -41.13 11.96 -62.45
C ASN A 89 -40.16 13.07 -62.88
N GLU A 90 -40.67 14.29 -63.02
CA GLU A 90 -39.83 15.46 -63.39
C GLU A 90 -38.96 15.94 -62.21
N ASN A 91 -39.37 15.67 -60.97
CA ASN A 91 -38.67 16.13 -59.77
C ASN A 91 -37.78 15.02 -59.18
N PRO A 92 -36.50 15.30 -58.85
CA PRO A 92 -35.66 14.34 -58.14
C PRO A 92 -36.18 14.09 -56.71
N THR A 93 -36.04 12.84 -56.26
CA THR A 93 -36.27 12.48 -54.85
C THR A 93 -34.95 12.53 -54.11
N PHE A 94 -34.91 13.26 -53.00
CA PHE A 94 -33.78 13.34 -52.09
C PHE A 94 -33.97 12.31 -50.97
N PHE A 95 -32.91 11.55 -50.67
CA PHE A 95 -32.83 10.67 -49.52
C PHE A 95 -31.66 11.14 -48.65
N ASP A 96 -31.96 11.48 -47.40
CA ASP A 96 -30.97 11.91 -46.43
C ASP A 96 -30.42 10.66 -45.75
N VAL A 97 -29.28 10.16 -46.22
CA VAL A 97 -28.72 8.88 -45.77
C VAL A 97 -27.73 9.09 -44.64
N ARG A 98 -28.06 8.57 -43.46
CA ARG A 98 -27.18 8.55 -42.28
C ARG A 98 -26.56 7.16 -42.12
N VAL A 99 -25.24 7.07 -42.27
CA VAL A 99 -24.49 5.85 -41.98
C VAL A 99 -24.05 5.88 -40.53
N VAL A 100 -24.50 4.91 -39.74
CA VAL A 100 -24.17 4.73 -38.32
C VAL A 100 -23.30 3.49 -38.12
N GLY A 101 -22.56 3.44 -37.00
CA GLY A 101 -21.85 2.23 -36.61
C GLY A 101 -22.79 1.14 -36.06
N ASP A 102 -22.28 -0.08 -35.99
CA ASP A 102 -23.04 -1.25 -35.53
C ASP A 102 -23.12 -1.29 -33.99
N ARG A 103 -24.06 -0.53 -33.41
CA ARG A 103 -24.22 -0.45 -31.94
C ARG A 103 -24.57 -1.81 -31.33
N GLU A 104 -25.29 -2.65 -32.07
CA GLU A 104 -25.80 -3.95 -31.60
C GLU A 104 -24.67 -4.98 -31.48
N ALA A 105 -23.67 -4.92 -32.37
CA ALA A 105 -22.44 -5.69 -32.24
C ALA A 105 -21.64 -5.30 -30.97
N ILE A 106 -21.52 -4.01 -30.66
CA ILE A 106 -20.82 -3.55 -29.45
C ILE A 106 -21.61 -3.91 -28.18
N GLU A 107 -22.91 -3.64 -28.16
CA GLU A 107 -23.77 -3.94 -27.00
C GLU A 107 -23.84 -5.43 -26.69
N SER A 108 -23.90 -6.30 -27.70
CA SER A 108 -23.88 -7.76 -27.49
C SER A 108 -22.53 -8.22 -26.92
N GLN A 109 -21.40 -7.82 -27.51
CA GLN A 109 -20.08 -8.21 -27.03
C GLN A 109 -19.75 -7.68 -25.62
N ILE A 110 -20.23 -6.48 -25.26
CA ILE A 110 -20.11 -5.96 -23.89
C ILE A 110 -20.99 -6.79 -22.93
N ARG A 111 -22.23 -7.11 -23.31
CA ARG A 111 -23.17 -7.88 -22.48
C ARG A 111 -22.72 -9.32 -22.25
N ASP A 112 -22.06 -9.95 -23.22
CA ASP A 112 -21.46 -11.28 -23.09
C ASP A 112 -20.33 -11.30 -22.03
N TYR A 113 -19.59 -10.19 -21.90
CA TYR A 113 -18.53 -10.04 -20.89
C TYR A 113 -19.08 -9.57 -19.52
N ALA A 114 -20.14 -8.76 -19.52
CA ALA A 114 -20.68 -8.10 -18.35
C ALA A 114 -22.22 -8.26 -18.25
N PRO A 115 -22.74 -9.48 -18.02
CA PRO A 115 -24.18 -9.76 -18.09
C PRO A 115 -25.00 -9.10 -16.98
N ASN A 116 -24.36 -8.64 -15.90
CA ASN A 116 -25.00 -8.01 -14.74
C ASN A 116 -24.86 -6.47 -14.70
N ASP A 117 -24.03 -5.87 -15.58
CA ASP A 117 -23.78 -4.42 -15.61
C ASP A 117 -24.64 -3.77 -16.71
N ASP A 118 -25.27 -2.63 -16.41
CA ASP A 118 -26.07 -1.88 -17.39
C ASP A 118 -25.18 -0.87 -18.13
N ILE A 119 -24.67 -1.28 -19.28
CA ILE A 119 -23.83 -0.48 -20.18
C ILE A 119 -24.60 -0.25 -21.49
N SER A 120 -24.82 1.02 -21.80
CA SER A 120 -25.45 1.50 -23.05
C SER A 120 -24.40 2.09 -23.99
N VAL A 121 -24.60 1.89 -25.30
CA VAL A 121 -23.67 2.38 -26.34
C VAL A 121 -24.39 3.35 -27.26
N GLN A 122 -23.87 4.57 -27.37
CA GLN A 122 -24.40 5.60 -28.26
C GLN A 122 -23.34 6.06 -29.26
N TYR A 123 -23.75 6.37 -30.49
CA TYR A 123 -22.87 6.97 -31.49
C TYR A 123 -23.11 8.48 -31.58
N ALA A 124 -22.09 9.25 -31.21
CA ALA A 124 -22.01 10.69 -31.45
C ALA A 124 -21.11 10.92 -32.67
N GLN A 125 -21.71 10.89 -33.87
CA GLN A 125 -20.99 10.91 -35.15
C GLN A 125 -19.99 9.73 -35.25
N ASP A 126 -18.68 10.01 -35.33
CA ASP A 126 -17.61 9.00 -35.37
C ASP A 126 -17.23 8.46 -33.98
N THR A 127 -17.71 9.08 -32.92
CA THR A 127 -17.30 8.82 -31.54
C THR A 127 -18.31 7.91 -30.85
N VAL A 128 -17.82 6.82 -30.26
CA VAL A 128 -18.62 5.93 -29.41
C VAL A 128 -18.67 6.49 -27.99
N VAL A 129 -19.85 6.71 -27.45
CA VAL A 129 -20.07 7.10 -26.05
C VAL A 129 -20.56 5.86 -25.30
N LEU A 130 -19.81 5.46 -24.28
CA LEU A 130 -20.21 4.42 -23.33
C LEU A 130 -20.79 5.10 -22.09
N SER A 131 -22.02 4.79 -21.75
CA SER A 131 -22.71 5.32 -20.56
C SER A 131 -23.39 4.21 -19.79
N GLY A 132 -23.25 4.20 -18.47
CA GLY A 132 -23.82 3.11 -17.67
C GLY A 132 -23.29 3.04 -16.25
N LYS A 133 -23.67 1.96 -15.58
CA LYS A 133 -23.23 1.59 -14.23
C LYS A 133 -22.55 0.24 -14.27
N VAL A 134 -21.36 0.15 -13.67
CA VAL A 134 -20.63 -1.11 -13.48
C VAL A 134 -20.35 -1.39 -12.02
N ALA A 135 -20.31 -2.66 -11.65
CA ALA A 135 -19.90 -3.10 -10.32
C ALA A 135 -18.40 -2.88 -10.01
N ASN A 136 -17.55 -2.81 -11.04
CA ASN A 136 -16.09 -2.73 -10.89
C ASN A 136 -15.41 -1.94 -12.02
N GLU A 137 -14.38 -1.16 -11.68
CA GLU A 137 -13.58 -0.34 -12.61
C GLU A 137 -12.91 -1.19 -13.71
N MET A 138 -12.57 -2.45 -13.42
CA MET A 138 -12.03 -3.39 -14.42
C MET A 138 -13.02 -3.63 -15.57
N THR A 139 -14.31 -3.82 -15.29
CA THR A 139 -15.31 -4.04 -16.33
C THR A 139 -15.46 -2.80 -17.22
N GLY A 140 -15.47 -1.61 -16.62
CA GLY A 140 -15.51 -0.34 -17.37
C GLY A 140 -14.32 -0.17 -18.31
N LYS A 141 -13.10 -0.51 -17.88
CA LYS A 141 -11.91 -0.50 -18.74
C LYS A 141 -12.00 -1.52 -19.88
N LYS A 142 -12.54 -2.72 -19.62
CA LYS A 142 -12.70 -3.73 -20.67
C LYS A 142 -13.77 -3.35 -21.70
N ALA A 143 -14.88 -2.76 -21.27
CA ALA A 143 -15.90 -2.20 -22.17
C ALA A 143 -15.31 -1.10 -23.08
N GLU A 144 -14.43 -0.24 -22.54
CA GLU A 144 -13.70 0.77 -23.31
C GLU A 144 -12.73 0.14 -24.33
N GLU A 145 -12.01 -0.93 -23.97
CA GLU A 145 -11.16 -1.70 -24.92
C GLU A 145 -11.99 -2.33 -26.05
N ILE A 146 -13.16 -2.89 -25.74
CA ILE A 146 -14.07 -3.46 -26.74
C ILE A 146 -14.54 -2.35 -27.69
N ALA A 147 -15.02 -1.21 -27.18
CA ALA A 147 -15.45 -0.09 -28.01
C ALA A 147 -14.31 0.49 -28.89
N LYS A 148 -13.08 0.51 -28.37
CA LYS A 148 -11.88 0.94 -29.12
C LYS A 148 -11.54 0.05 -30.32
N ALA A 149 -12.02 -1.20 -30.35
CA ALA A 149 -11.89 -2.06 -31.53
C ALA A 149 -12.84 -1.66 -32.68
N TYR A 150 -13.93 -0.92 -32.38
CA TYR A 150 -14.94 -0.51 -33.36
C TYR A 150 -14.88 0.98 -33.74
N SER A 151 -14.32 1.85 -32.90
CA SER A 151 -14.01 3.24 -33.26
C SER A 151 -12.70 3.73 -32.64
N ALA A 152 -11.98 4.54 -33.40
CA ALA A 152 -10.78 5.25 -32.94
C ALA A 152 -11.06 6.30 -31.85
N LYS A 153 -12.32 6.73 -31.68
CA LYS A 153 -12.75 7.69 -30.65
C LYS A 153 -13.80 7.06 -29.75
N VAL A 154 -13.45 6.92 -28.47
CA VAL A 154 -14.35 6.43 -27.42
C VAL A 154 -14.35 7.42 -26.26
N LEU A 155 -15.55 7.82 -25.83
CA LEU A 155 -15.78 8.59 -24.61
C LEU A 155 -16.38 7.67 -23.56
N ASN A 156 -15.66 7.50 -22.45
CA ASN A 156 -16.07 6.63 -21.36
C ASN A 156 -16.75 7.45 -20.25
N HIS A 157 -18.09 7.40 -20.20
CA HIS A 157 -18.93 7.93 -19.13
C HIS A 157 -19.53 6.80 -18.27
N ILE A 158 -18.87 5.64 -18.20
CA ILE A 158 -19.25 4.57 -17.28
C ILE A 158 -18.95 5.00 -15.84
N THR A 159 -19.91 4.83 -14.95
CA THR A 159 -19.80 5.11 -13.52
C THR A 159 -19.73 3.81 -12.72
N VAL A 160 -18.97 3.80 -11.62
CA VAL A 160 -18.93 2.66 -10.69
C VAL A 160 -20.00 2.87 -9.63
N ASP A 161 -20.96 1.95 -9.51
CA ASP A 161 -22.19 2.17 -8.72
C ASP A 161 -21.92 2.23 -7.21
N GLU A 162 -21.07 1.33 -6.70
CA GLU A 162 -20.52 1.39 -5.34
C GLU A 162 -18.98 1.44 -5.41
N PRO A 163 -18.31 2.46 -4.85
CA PRO A 163 -16.86 2.48 -4.79
C PRO A 163 -16.36 1.41 -3.83
N GLN A 164 -15.85 0.31 -4.38
CA GLN A 164 -15.29 -0.80 -3.60
C GLN A 164 -14.06 -0.32 -2.81
N GLN A 165 -14.15 -0.35 -1.49
CA GLN A 165 -13.06 -0.04 -0.57
C GLN A 165 -12.52 -1.33 0.04
N VAL A 166 -11.20 -1.44 0.13
CA VAL A 166 -10.50 -2.56 0.75
C VAL A 166 -9.77 -2.06 1.98
N LEU A 167 -10.17 -2.59 3.14
CA LEU A 167 -9.44 -2.50 4.39
C LEU A 167 -8.38 -3.60 4.40
N LEU A 168 -7.10 -3.23 4.38
CA LEU A 168 -6.03 -4.18 4.66
C LEU A 168 -5.73 -4.16 6.15
N GLN A 169 -5.90 -5.31 6.79
CA GLN A 169 -5.41 -5.57 8.14
C GLN A 169 -4.09 -6.34 8.01
N VAL A 170 -3.01 -5.82 8.59
CA VAL A 170 -1.74 -6.54 8.70
C VAL A 170 -1.49 -6.83 10.18
N LYS A 171 -0.93 -8.00 10.50
CA LYS A 171 -0.45 -8.32 11.84
C LYS A 171 0.99 -8.79 11.74
N VAL A 172 1.90 -8.08 12.40
CA VAL A 172 3.30 -8.45 12.48
C VAL A 172 3.57 -8.92 13.89
N ALA A 173 3.81 -10.23 14.04
CA ALA A 173 4.09 -10.86 15.33
C ALA A 173 5.56 -11.26 15.39
N GLN A 174 6.29 -10.73 16.37
CA GLN A 174 7.64 -11.17 16.71
C GLN A 174 7.67 -11.73 18.13
N VAL A 175 8.40 -12.82 18.32
CA VAL A 175 8.69 -13.42 19.63
C VAL A 175 10.19 -13.64 19.74
N ASP A 176 10.83 -12.92 20.67
CA ASP A 176 12.24 -13.13 21.01
C ASP A 176 12.31 -13.91 22.32
N ARG A 177 13.00 -15.04 22.33
CA ARG A 177 13.24 -15.86 23.52
C ARG A 177 14.71 -15.94 23.79
N THR A 178 15.11 -15.77 25.05
CA THR A 178 16.49 -15.95 25.49
C THR A 178 16.54 -16.94 26.64
N SER A 179 17.54 -17.81 26.65
CA SER A 179 17.77 -18.78 27.72
C SER A 179 19.26 -18.88 28.03
N LEU A 180 19.70 -18.17 29.06
CA LEU A 180 21.07 -18.18 29.53
C LEU A 180 21.23 -19.13 30.72
N LYS A 181 22.10 -20.14 30.58
CA LYS A 181 22.52 -21.03 31.67
C LYS A 181 24.01 -20.90 31.89
N ARG A 182 24.44 -20.65 33.14
CA ARG A 182 25.85 -20.60 33.54
C ARG A 182 26.04 -21.41 34.82
N LEU A 183 27.10 -22.21 34.86
CA LEU A 183 27.56 -22.91 36.05
C LEU A 183 29.08 -22.92 36.03
N GLY A 184 29.73 -22.41 37.08
CA GLY A 184 31.18 -22.36 37.16
C GLY A 184 31.69 -22.09 38.57
N ILE A 185 32.98 -22.36 38.77
CA ILE A 185 33.69 -22.15 40.04
C ILE A 185 34.90 -21.26 39.79
N SER A 186 35.07 -20.24 40.62
CA SER A 186 36.25 -19.36 40.59
C SER A 186 36.98 -19.47 41.92
N ALA A 187 38.30 -19.61 41.87
CA ALA A 187 39.15 -19.84 43.03
C ALA A 187 40.25 -18.79 43.17
N MET A 188 40.64 -18.53 44.41
CA MET A 188 41.64 -17.55 44.82
C MET A 188 42.60 -18.23 45.80
N VAL A 189 43.89 -17.98 45.66
CA VAL A 189 44.93 -18.47 46.58
C VAL A 189 45.79 -17.29 47.03
N LYS A 190 45.73 -16.95 48.32
CA LYS A 190 46.46 -15.85 48.95
C LYS A 190 47.60 -16.39 49.80
N GLY A 191 48.81 -16.41 49.23
CA GLY A 191 50.03 -16.74 49.95
C GLY A 191 50.53 -15.58 50.82
N ARG A 192 51.62 -15.83 51.56
CA ARG A 192 52.28 -14.80 52.39
C ARG A 192 53.08 -13.77 51.60
N THR A 193 53.49 -14.11 50.37
CA THR A 193 54.37 -13.31 49.51
C THR A 193 53.90 -13.22 48.06
N ALA A 194 52.87 -13.96 47.68
CA ALA A 194 52.30 -13.99 46.33
C ALA A 194 50.81 -14.36 46.39
N GLU A 195 50.01 -13.77 45.50
CA GLU A 195 48.58 -14.07 45.34
C GLU A 195 48.35 -14.64 43.93
N GLY A 196 47.50 -15.65 43.82
CA GLY A 196 47.17 -16.34 42.58
C GLY A 196 45.65 -16.47 42.41
N PHE A 197 45.18 -16.27 41.18
CA PHE A 197 43.76 -16.23 40.85
C PHE A 197 43.45 -17.23 39.74
N MET A 198 42.39 -18.01 39.91
CA MET A 198 41.89 -18.95 38.91
C MET A 198 40.42 -18.65 38.64
N ASN A 199 40.16 -17.77 37.67
CA ASN A 199 38.80 -17.47 37.25
C ASN A 199 38.40 -18.42 36.10
N LEU A 200 37.55 -19.41 36.41
CA LEU A 200 37.04 -20.34 35.40
C LEU A 200 35.67 -19.89 34.85
N VAL A 201 34.97 -19.02 35.56
CA VAL A 201 33.88 -18.24 34.99
C VAL A 201 34.46 -17.29 33.95
N GLY A 202 33.89 -17.30 32.74
CA GLY A 202 34.28 -16.37 31.69
C GLY A 202 34.06 -14.93 32.16
N ALA A 203 35.15 -14.24 32.51
CA ALA A 203 35.12 -12.83 32.85
C ALA A 203 34.71 -12.03 31.61
N PRO A 204 33.82 -11.02 31.73
CA PRO A 204 33.64 -10.06 30.66
C PRO A 204 34.98 -9.37 30.36
N SER A 205 35.19 -8.96 29.11
CA SER A 205 36.44 -8.38 28.62
C SER A 205 36.67 -6.93 29.09
N GLY A 206 36.58 -6.71 30.41
CA GLY A 206 36.92 -5.47 31.09
C GLY A 206 38.34 -5.55 31.66
N THR A 207 39.11 -4.49 31.45
CA THR A 207 40.53 -4.40 31.80
C THR A 207 40.81 -4.74 33.27
N SER A 208 41.63 -5.77 33.50
CA SER A 208 42.17 -6.10 34.83
C SER A 208 43.15 -5.03 35.32
N SER A 209 42.66 -3.92 35.88
CA SER A 209 43.50 -2.93 36.54
C SER A 209 43.98 -3.46 37.89
N VAL A 210 45.21 -3.99 37.92
CA VAL A 210 45.92 -4.27 39.18
C VAL A 210 46.45 -2.95 39.74
N THR A 211 45.60 -2.22 40.46
CA THR A 211 46.04 -1.09 41.27
C THR A 211 46.56 -1.60 42.61
N ASN A 212 47.87 -1.42 42.84
CA ASN A 212 48.51 -1.69 44.14
C ASN A 212 47.95 -0.73 45.21
N SER A 213 46.86 -1.12 45.86
CA SER A 213 46.24 -0.37 46.96
C SER A 213 45.75 -1.31 48.05
N SER A 214 46.32 -1.11 49.23
CA SER A 214 46.09 -1.81 50.50
C SER A 214 44.63 -2.19 50.80
N ALA A 215 44.42 -3.48 51.07
CA ALA A 215 43.30 -4.04 51.85
C ALA A 215 41.87 -3.60 51.45
N THR A 216 41.25 -4.33 50.51
CA THR A 216 39.79 -4.33 50.33
C THR A 216 39.10 -4.87 51.60
N ARG A 217 38.38 -3.99 52.31
CA ARG A 217 37.46 -4.37 53.40
C ARG A 217 36.12 -4.83 52.81
N PHE A 218 35.57 -5.92 53.33
CA PHE A 218 34.12 -6.14 53.26
C PHE A 218 33.44 -5.05 54.12
N THR A 219 32.71 -4.13 53.51
CA THR A 219 31.87 -3.16 54.22
C THR A 219 30.41 -3.57 54.11
N SER A 220 29.93 -4.35 55.08
CA SER A 220 28.50 -4.57 55.28
C SER A 220 27.86 -3.33 55.88
N THR A 221 27.48 -2.36 55.04
CA THR A 221 26.55 -1.31 55.44
C THR A 221 25.15 -1.92 55.47
N GLU A 222 24.44 -1.83 56.60
CA GLU A 222 23.27 -2.67 56.96
C GLU A 222 21.98 -2.48 56.11
N ALA A 223 22.07 -1.94 54.88
CA ALA A 223 20.90 -1.61 54.06
C ALA A 223 21.04 -1.90 52.55
N SER A 224 22.11 -2.53 52.08
CA SER A 224 22.24 -2.98 50.67
C SER A 224 23.20 -4.16 50.54
N GLY A 225 23.01 -4.98 49.50
CA GLY A 225 23.66 -6.28 49.34
C GLY A 225 25.19 -6.24 49.20
N ILE A 226 25.81 -7.42 49.18
CA ILE A 226 27.27 -7.60 49.12
C ILE A 226 27.82 -7.17 47.76
N ALA A 227 28.06 -5.87 47.58
CA ALA A 227 28.80 -5.31 46.45
C ALA A 227 30.27 -5.11 46.85
N GLY A 228 31.19 -5.71 46.10
CA GLY A 228 32.62 -5.59 46.35
C GLY A 228 33.46 -6.03 45.16
N SER A 229 34.42 -5.21 44.77
CA SER A 229 35.47 -5.60 43.82
C SER A 229 36.55 -6.40 44.57
N ILE A 230 36.75 -7.64 44.15
CA ILE A 230 37.85 -8.47 44.67
C ILE A 230 38.96 -8.47 43.63
N PRO A 231 40.20 -8.06 43.96
CA PRO A 231 41.33 -8.11 43.05
C PRO A 231 41.46 -9.49 42.39
N GLY A 232 41.69 -9.52 41.08
CA GLY A 232 41.86 -10.77 40.31
C GLY A 232 40.58 -11.59 40.04
N LEU A 233 39.44 -11.29 40.68
CA LEU A 233 38.16 -11.94 40.41
C LEU A 233 37.17 -11.06 39.61
N GLY A 234 37.36 -9.74 39.63
CA GLY A 234 36.53 -8.76 38.92
C GLY A 234 35.47 -8.11 39.82
N SER A 235 34.63 -7.26 39.23
CA SER A 235 33.43 -6.73 39.88
C SER A 235 32.28 -7.72 39.74
N PHE A 236 31.67 -8.10 40.86
CA PHE A 236 30.44 -8.90 40.87
C PHE A 236 29.27 -8.01 41.24
N ASP A 237 28.22 -8.04 40.42
CA ASP A 237 26.91 -7.56 40.83
C ASP A 237 26.20 -8.69 41.60
N PRO A 238 25.85 -8.51 42.89
CA PRO A 238 25.19 -9.54 43.68
C PRO A 238 23.75 -9.83 43.25
N LEU A 239 23.16 -9.04 42.34
CA LEU A 239 21.77 -9.20 41.89
C LEU A 239 21.62 -10.20 40.71
N ASP A 240 22.68 -10.43 39.93
CA ASP A 240 22.61 -11.14 38.65
C ASP A 240 22.80 -12.68 38.73
N ALA A 241 23.28 -13.23 39.86
CA ALA A 241 23.47 -14.67 40.02
C ALA A 241 23.50 -15.14 41.49
N PHE A 242 23.14 -16.40 41.72
CA PHE A 242 23.40 -17.04 43.01
C PHE A 242 24.89 -17.38 43.13
N ASN A 243 25.55 -16.79 44.13
CA ASN A 243 26.96 -16.95 44.40
C ASN A 243 27.17 -17.40 45.85
N VAL A 244 27.93 -18.48 46.06
CA VAL A 244 28.33 -18.94 47.40
C VAL A 244 29.84 -19.02 47.46
N GLY A 245 30.44 -18.26 48.38
CA GLY A 245 31.88 -18.18 48.59
C GLY A 245 32.30 -18.67 49.97
N VAL A 246 33.39 -19.45 50.04
CA VAL A 246 34.07 -19.82 51.29
C VAL A 246 35.51 -19.34 51.21
N SER A 247 36.03 -18.77 52.30
CA SER A 247 37.43 -18.29 52.39
C SER A 247 37.99 -18.45 53.81
N TYR A 248 39.31 -18.63 53.91
CA TYR A 248 40.05 -18.82 55.15
C TYR A 248 41.35 -18.00 55.09
N PHE A 249 41.73 -17.25 56.13
CA PHE A 249 42.82 -16.26 56.03
C PHE A 249 43.84 -16.28 57.19
N PRO A 250 44.79 -17.23 57.17
CA PRO A 250 46.18 -16.93 57.55
C PRO A 250 47.19 -17.17 56.41
N ALA A 251 46.84 -18.05 55.48
CA ALA A 251 47.42 -18.30 54.16
C ALA A 251 46.30 -19.02 53.39
N GLY A 252 45.62 -18.31 52.50
CA GLY A 252 44.20 -18.53 52.27
C GLY A 252 43.83 -19.15 50.94
N ILE A 253 42.84 -20.04 50.96
CA ILE A 253 42.13 -20.47 49.75
C ILE A 253 40.72 -19.90 49.84
N GLY A 254 40.28 -19.25 48.76
CA GLY A 254 38.91 -18.84 48.52
C GLY A 254 38.33 -19.60 47.34
N ALA A 255 37.07 -20.02 47.42
CA ALA A 255 36.35 -20.62 46.30
C ALA A 255 34.92 -20.07 46.24
N VAL A 256 34.47 -19.70 45.04
CA VAL A 256 33.13 -19.17 44.76
C VAL A 256 32.47 -20.06 43.72
N LEU A 257 31.30 -20.62 44.06
CA LEU A 257 30.41 -21.30 43.12
C LEU A 257 29.40 -20.27 42.59
N GLN A 258 29.30 -20.15 41.26
CA GLN A 258 28.29 -19.34 40.58
C GLN A 258 27.34 -20.25 39.79
N ALA A 259 26.03 -20.05 40.01
CA ALA A 259 24.97 -20.71 39.24
C ALA A 259 23.91 -19.69 38.79
N LEU A 260 23.58 -19.70 37.50
CA LEU A 260 22.57 -18.84 36.89
C LEU A 260 21.75 -19.62 35.84
N SER A 261 20.44 -19.47 35.89
CA SER A 261 19.51 -19.91 34.84
C SER A 261 18.48 -18.79 34.61
N SER A 262 18.75 -17.91 33.65
CA SER A 262 17.84 -16.84 33.24
C SER A 262 17.07 -17.23 31.98
N LYS A 263 15.82 -16.76 31.88
CA LYS A 263 14.95 -16.89 30.70
C LYS A 263 14.30 -15.54 30.43
N GLY A 264 14.46 -15.02 29.22
CA GLY A 264 13.74 -13.85 28.72
C GLY A 264 12.71 -14.25 27.67
N LEU A 265 11.60 -13.52 27.64
CA LEU A 265 10.58 -13.59 26.60
C LEU A 265 10.13 -12.17 26.29
N ALA A 266 10.35 -11.70 25.07
CA ALA A 266 9.77 -10.46 24.55
C ALA A 266 8.81 -10.82 23.41
N LYS A 267 7.70 -10.08 23.32
CA LYS A 267 6.72 -10.21 22.25
C LYS A 267 6.39 -8.83 21.72
N ILE A 268 6.49 -8.66 20.41
CA ILE A 268 6.12 -7.43 19.70
C ILE A 268 4.95 -7.78 18.78
N LEU A 269 3.90 -6.97 18.81
CA LEU A 269 2.75 -7.08 17.93
C LEU A 269 2.43 -5.70 17.35
N ALA A 270 2.48 -5.58 16.03
CA ALA A 270 2.00 -4.40 15.31
C ALA A 270 0.78 -4.78 14.45
N GLU A 271 -0.31 -4.02 14.57
CA GLU A 271 -1.53 -4.23 13.78
C GLU A 271 -1.94 -2.96 13.00
N PRO A 272 -1.19 -2.54 11.96
CA PRO A 272 -1.61 -1.43 11.12
C PRO A 272 -2.84 -1.84 10.29
N ASN A 273 -3.80 -0.92 10.22
CA ASN A 273 -5.02 -1.06 9.45
C ASN A 273 -5.14 0.17 8.54
N LEU A 274 -5.30 -0.04 7.22
CA LEU A 274 -5.47 1.05 6.26
C LEU A 274 -6.54 0.68 5.24
N LEU A 275 -7.48 1.60 4.99
CA LEU A 275 -8.56 1.47 4.03
C LEU A 275 -8.26 2.31 2.78
N VAL A 276 -8.38 1.68 1.61
CA VAL A 276 -8.03 2.27 0.31
C VAL A 276 -9.11 1.90 -0.73
N LYS A 277 -9.36 2.77 -1.71
CA LYS A 277 -10.23 2.43 -2.86
C LYS A 277 -9.56 1.36 -3.72
N SER A 278 -10.33 0.40 -4.25
CA SER A 278 -9.86 -0.52 -5.29
C SER A 278 -9.23 0.26 -6.46
N GLY A 279 -8.02 -0.13 -6.87
CA GLY A 279 -7.24 0.50 -7.93
C GLY A 279 -6.32 1.65 -7.50
N GLU A 280 -6.44 2.14 -6.27
CA GLU A 280 -5.61 3.25 -5.73
C GLU A 280 -4.48 2.76 -4.83
N GLU A 281 -3.43 3.55 -4.67
CA GLU A 281 -2.32 3.25 -3.75
C GLU A 281 -2.55 3.88 -2.38
N GLY A 282 -2.43 3.08 -1.31
CA GLY A 282 -2.44 3.55 0.07
C GLY A 282 -1.03 3.52 0.68
N ASN A 283 -0.71 4.55 1.46
CA ASN A 283 0.52 4.63 2.24
C ASN A 283 0.19 5.07 3.67
N PHE A 284 0.61 4.27 4.65
CA PHE A 284 0.50 4.54 6.08
C PHE A 284 1.89 4.51 6.70
N LEU A 285 2.21 5.52 7.51
CA LEU A 285 3.45 5.57 8.28
C LEU A 285 3.14 6.06 9.69
N ALA A 286 3.46 5.24 10.68
CA ALA A 286 3.36 5.57 12.09
C ALA A 286 4.71 5.26 12.77
N GLY A 287 5.43 6.30 13.17
CA GLY A 287 6.82 6.14 13.61
C GLY A 287 7.45 7.42 14.15
N SER A 288 8.72 7.31 14.51
CA SER A 288 9.57 8.40 14.99
C SER A 288 10.69 8.70 13.99
N ARG A 289 11.16 9.95 13.99
CA ARG A 289 12.37 10.35 13.27
C ARG A 289 13.53 10.47 14.25
N ILE A 290 14.57 9.69 14.02
CA ILE A 290 15.75 9.60 14.89
C ILE A 290 16.89 10.41 14.26
N PRO A 291 17.33 11.51 14.89
CA PRO A 291 18.49 12.25 14.42
C PRO A 291 19.78 11.49 14.72
N TYR A 292 20.71 11.51 13.78
CA TYR A 292 22.10 11.12 14.00
C TYR A 292 23.04 12.10 13.31
N SER A 293 24.20 12.34 13.92
CA SER A 293 25.22 13.26 13.39
C SER A 293 26.17 12.52 12.45
N VAL A 294 26.48 13.12 11.30
CA VAL A 294 27.56 12.68 10.42
C VAL A 294 28.60 13.79 10.28
N LEU A 295 29.88 13.42 10.35
CA LEU A 295 31.00 14.32 10.14
C LEU A 295 31.33 14.38 8.65
N ILE A 296 31.12 15.54 8.03
CA ILE A 296 31.48 15.81 6.63
C ILE A 296 32.77 16.64 6.65
N SER A 297 33.86 16.08 6.09
CA SER A 297 35.14 16.77 5.96
C SER A 297 35.29 17.34 4.55
N THR A 298 35.29 18.66 4.44
CA THR A 298 35.52 19.37 3.18
C THR A 298 36.69 20.33 3.37
N GLY A 299 37.76 20.15 2.60
CA GLY A 299 38.95 21.03 2.66
C GLY A 299 39.74 20.98 3.97
N GLY A 300 39.59 19.92 4.77
CA GLY A 300 40.28 19.77 6.06
C GLY A 300 39.52 20.33 7.28
N ALA A 301 38.36 20.95 7.08
CA ALA A 301 37.43 21.30 8.14
C ALA A 301 36.33 20.23 8.26
N SER A 302 36.12 19.72 9.48
CA SER A 302 35.04 18.76 9.79
C SER A 302 33.79 19.48 10.28
N THR A 303 32.72 19.41 9.50
CA THR A 303 31.40 19.97 9.86
C THR A 303 30.45 18.84 10.25
N SER A 304 29.78 18.96 11.40
CA SER A 304 28.72 18.04 11.81
C SER A 304 27.41 18.40 11.09
N SER A 305 26.83 17.45 10.37
CA SER A 305 25.48 17.53 9.79
C SER A 305 24.54 16.57 10.52
N ILE A 306 23.27 16.93 10.69
CA ILE A 306 22.26 16.08 11.34
C ILE A 306 21.36 15.49 10.24
N ILE A 307 21.33 14.16 10.15
CA ILE A 307 20.44 13.40 9.26
C ILE A 307 19.37 12.72 10.12
N PHE A 308 18.16 12.57 9.58
CA PHE A 308 17.04 11.93 10.27
C PHE A 308 16.64 10.63 9.57
N GLU A 309 16.79 9.50 10.25
CA GLU A 309 16.23 8.22 9.79
C GLU A 309 14.83 8.03 10.37
N THR A 310 13.91 7.41 9.62
CA THR A 310 12.52 7.21 10.09
C THR A 310 12.31 5.75 10.48
N VAL A 311 11.87 5.51 11.73
CA VAL A 311 11.63 4.17 12.27
C VAL A 311 10.19 4.01 12.74
N GLY A 312 9.59 2.85 12.51
CA GLY A 312 8.24 2.53 12.97
C GLY A 312 7.52 1.56 12.04
N VAL A 313 6.21 1.67 11.94
CA VAL A 313 5.39 0.84 11.07
C VAL A 313 5.09 1.61 9.79
N LYS A 314 5.46 1.04 8.65
CA LYS A 314 5.17 1.59 7.32
C LYS A 314 4.47 0.53 6.48
N LEU A 315 3.27 0.84 6.02
CA LEU A 315 2.44 -0.04 5.21
C LEU A 315 2.07 0.69 3.93
N LYS A 316 2.61 0.23 2.81
CA LYS A 316 2.23 0.69 1.48
C LYS A 316 1.70 -0.48 0.65
N PHE A 317 0.49 -0.32 0.13
CA PHE A 317 -0.17 -1.35 -0.68
C PHE A 317 -1.13 -0.76 -1.71
N LYS A 318 -1.44 -1.55 -2.73
CA LYS A 318 -2.42 -1.26 -3.77
C LYS A 318 -3.36 -2.46 -3.92
N PRO A 319 -4.63 -2.36 -3.51
CA PRO A 319 -5.63 -3.41 -3.73
C PRO A 319 -6.28 -3.27 -5.11
N GLN A 320 -6.63 -4.39 -5.73
CA GLN A 320 -7.43 -4.43 -6.94
C GLN A 320 -8.43 -5.59 -6.85
N VAL A 321 -9.71 -5.25 -6.70
CA VAL A 321 -10.80 -6.24 -6.68
C VAL A 321 -11.04 -6.77 -8.10
N LEU A 322 -11.20 -8.08 -8.23
CA LEU A 322 -11.44 -8.80 -9.47
C LEU A 322 -12.92 -9.19 -9.61
N GLN A 323 -13.38 -9.50 -10.83
CA GLN A 323 -14.78 -9.87 -11.09
C GLN A 323 -15.26 -11.14 -10.35
N ASN A 324 -14.35 -12.05 -10.00
CA ASN A 324 -14.61 -13.29 -9.29
C ASN A 324 -14.59 -13.15 -7.75
N GLY A 325 -14.52 -11.93 -7.23
CA GLY A 325 -14.47 -11.62 -5.81
C GLY A 325 -13.12 -11.91 -5.13
N LEU A 326 -12.07 -12.25 -5.89
CA LEU A 326 -10.70 -12.18 -5.38
C LEU A 326 -10.21 -10.73 -5.37
N ILE A 327 -9.25 -10.48 -4.50
CA ILE A 327 -8.60 -9.20 -4.27
C ILE A 327 -7.12 -9.43 -4.53
N ASN A 328 -6.62 -8.91 -5.65
CA ASN A 328 -5.18 -8.81 -5.86
C ASN A 328 -4.63 -7.72 -4.94
N LEU A 329 -3.54 -8.03 -4.24
CA LEU A 329 -2.88 -7.16 -3.27
C LEU A 329 -1.41 -7.06 -3.60
N LYS A 330 -1.01 -5.91 -4.17
CA LYS A 330 0.40 -5.56 -4.30
C LYS A 330 0.87 -4.82 -3.07
N ILE A 331 1.83 -5.40 -2.34
CA ILE A 331 2.38 -4.87 -1.09
C ILE A 331 3.85 -4.48 -1.31
N ASP A 332 4.17 -3.19 -1.16
CA ASP A 332 5.52 -2.66 -1.36
C ASP A 332 5.76 -1.32 -0.62
N PRO A 333 6.36 -1.33 0.57
CA PRO A 333 6.56 -2.47 1.48
C PRO A 333 5.53 -2.51 2.61
N ALA A 334 5.39 -3.68 3.24
CA ALA A 334 4.97 -3.75 4.65
C ALA A 334 6.24 -3.89 5.50
N GLU A 335 6.52 -2.88 6.32
CA GLU A 335 7.77 -2.68 7.06
C GLU A 335 7.49 -2.39 8.53
N VAL A 336 8.27 -3.02 9.42
CA VAL A 336 8.35 -2.70 10.84
C VAL A 336 9.81 -2.48 11.20
N SER A 337 10.13 -1.26 11.66
CA SER A 337 11.45 -0.87 12.12
C SER A 337 11.42 -0.36 13.57
N SER A 338 12.46 -0.69 14.34
CA SER A 338 12.60 -0.33 15.75
C SER A 338 14.06 0.02 16.09
N ILE A 339 14.28 0.69 17.22
CA ILE A 339 15.63 1.02 17.70
C ILE A 339 16.13 -0.16 18.54
N ALA A 340 17.14 -0.88 18.05
CA ALA A 340 17.76 -2.01 18.75
C ALA A 340 18.76 -1.57 19.83
N GLY A 341 19.30 -0.36 19.73
CA GLY A 341 20.25 0.21 20.69
C GLY A 341 21.05 1.37 20.10
N THR A 342 22.19 1.69 20.70
CA THR A 342 23.17 2.65 20.15
C THR A 342 24.57 2.05 20.14
N LEU A 343 25.40 2.45 19.17
CA LEU A 343 26.81 2.08 19.12
C LEU A 343 27.57 2.82 20.22
N ALA A 344 28.35 2.06 21.01
CA ALA A 344 29.17 2.61 22.10
C ALA A 344 30.23 3.63 21.63
N VAL A 345 30.60 3.60 20.34
CA VAL A 345 31.45 4.60 19.68
C VAL A 345 30.55 5.50 18.84
N ASN A 346 30.63 6.82 19.07
CA ASN A 346 29.85 7.89 18.43
C ASN A 346 28.33 7.91 18.70
N GLY A 347 27.76 6.93 19.41
CA GLY A 347 26.36 6.98 19.89
C GLY A 347 25.29 6.76 18.81
N TYR A 348 25.65 6.31 17.62
CA TYR A 348 24.71 6.15 16.50
C TYR A 348 23.64 5.08 16.79
N PRO A 349 22.36 5.31 16.44
CA PRO A 349 21.30 4.33 16.64
C PRO A 349 21.50 3.10 15.75
N ILE A 350 21.29 1.92 16.32
CA ILE A 350 21.14 0.67 15.57
C ILE A 350 19.65 0.48 15.30
N ILE A 351 19.28 0.38 14.03
CA ILE A 351 17.88 0.26 13.60
C ILE A 351 17.65 -1.15 13.08
N ASP A 352 16.71 -1.84 13.72
CA ASP A 352 16.27 -3.20 13.38
C ASP A 352 15.09 -3.07 12.42
N THR A 353 15.30 -3.25 11.12
CA THR A 353 14.24 -3.16 10.08
C THR A 353 13.83 -4.54 9.58
N ARG A 354 12.53 -4.77 9.42
CA ARG A 354 11.93 -5.98 8.84
C ARG A 354 10.90 -5.57 7.80
N ASP A 355 11.17 -5.81 6.52
CA ASP A 355 10.24 -5.50 5.43
C ASP A 355 9.91 -6.71 4.54
N VAL A 356 8.70 -6.70 3.98
CA VAL A 356 8.23 -7.67 2.99
C VAL A 356 7.62 -6.94 1.79
N ARG A 357 7.93 -7.45 0.59
CA ARG A 357 7.34 -7.04 -0.69
C ARG A 357 6.79 -8.28 -1.37
N THR A 358 5.54 -8.24 -1.81
CA THR A 358 4.89 -9.39 -2.45
C THR A 358 3.65 -8.95 -3.22
N ASP A 359 3.16 -9.83 -4.09
CA ASP A 359 1.95 -9.68 -4.87
C ASP A 359 1.15 -10.98 -4.67
N VAL A 360 -0.07 -10.88 -4.12
CA VAL A 360 -0.86 -12.03 -3.67
C VAL A 360 -2.35 -11.82 -3.96
N GLU A 361 -3.06 -12.91 -4.21
CA GLU A 361 -4.52 -12.89 -4.40
C GLU A 361 -5.22 -13.60 -3.23
N LEU A 362 -6.23 -12.95 -2.66
CA LEU A 362 -7.01 -13.44 -1.52
C LEU A 362 -8.49 -13.10 -1.69
N ARG A 363 -9.39 -13.90 -1.13
CA ARG A 363 -10.81 -13.54 -1.02
C ARG A 363 -11.04 -12.60 0.16
N ASP A 364 -12.21 -11.97 0.18
CA ASP A 364 -12.69 -11.17 1.29
C ASP A 364 -12.60 -11.93 2.62
N GLY A 365 -11.83 -11.39 3.58
CA GLY A 365 -11.65 -11.98 4.92
C GLY A 365 -10.65 -13.13 5.02
N GLU A 366 -10.05 -13.62 3.92
CA GLU A 366 -9.02 -14.66 3.99
C GLU A 366 -7.71 -14.12 4.59
N SER A 367 -7.05 -14.92 5.43
CA SER A 367 -5.76 -14.56 6.01
C SER A 367 -4.63 -15.41 5.43
N LEU A 368 -3.54 -14.75 5.05
CA LEU A 368 -2.33 -15.37 4.52
C LEU A 368 -1.10 -14.97 5.32
N ILE A 369 -0.23 -15.93 5.57
CA ILE A 369 1.14 -15.69 6.05
C ILE A 369 2.01 -15.31 4.85
N LEU A 370 2.55 -14.09 4.83
CA LEU A 370 3.41 -13.62 3.74
C LEU A 370 4.86 -14.08 3.89
N ALA A 371 5.35 -14.04 5.13
CA ALA A 371 6.74 -14.34 5.45
C ALA A 371 6.81 -14.86 6.89
N GLY A 372 7.71 -15.83 7.09
CA GLY A 372 8.07 -16.37 8.40
C GLY A 372 9.59 -16.54 8.48
N LEU A 373 10.19 -16.14 9.61
CA LEU A 373 11.59 -16.37 9.91
C LEU A 373 11.70 -16.94 11.34
N LEU A 374 12.34 -18.11 11.45
CA LEU A 374 12.83 -18.69 12.70
C LEU A 374 14.35 -18.60 12.67
N GLN A 375 14.94 -17.85 13.60
CA GLN A 375 16.38 -17.75 13.79
C GLN A 375 16.75 -18.28 15.17
N GLU A 376 17.62 -19.29 15.24
CA GLU A 376 18.16 -19.81 16.49
C GLU A 376 19.69 -19.63 16.54
N GLU A 377 20.17 -18.94 17.58
CA GLU A 377 21.59 -18.78 17.89
C GLU A 377 21.91 -19.54 19.19
N GLN A 378 22.83 -20.50 19.16
CA GLN A 378 23.34 -21.19 20.36
C GLN A 378 24.84 -20.95 20.54
N ILE A 379 25.22 -20.25 21.60
CA ILE A 379 26.62 -20.07 21.99
C ILE A 379 26.91 -20.96 23.21
N LYS A 380 27.88 -21.87 23.07
CA LYS A 380 28.34 -22.77 24.13
C LYS A 380 29.81 -22.49 24.43
N THR A 381 30.09 -21.95 25.61
CA THR A 381 31.45 -21.73 26.11
C THR A 381 31.73 -22.70 27.24
N MET A 382 32.81 -23.47 27.14
CA MET A 382 33.32 -24.29 28.23
C MET A 382 34.76 -23.89 28.54
N SER A 383 35.04 -23.62 29.81
CA SER A 383 36.40 -23.42 30.33
C SER A 383 36.69 -24.55 31.32
N LYS A 384 37.84 -25.21 31.23
CA LYS A 384 38.24 -26.29 32.15
C LYS A 384 39.70 -26.19 32.56
N ILE A 385 40.03 -26.67 33.75
CA ILE A 385 41.42 -26.82 34.18
C ILE A 385 41.98 -28.10 33.50
N PRO A 386 43.16 -28.04 32.83
CA PRO A 386 43.82 -29.23 32.30
C PRO A 386 44.07 -30.30 33.37
N LEU A 387 44.07 -31.58 32.98
CA LEU A 387 43.98 -32.75 33.87
C LEU A 387 42.69 -32.80 34.72
N LEU A 388 42.48 -31.84 35.62
CA LEU A 388 41.45 -31.91 36.66
C LEU A 388 40.02 -31.86 36.11
N GLY A 389 39.78 -31.09 35.05
CA GLY A 389 38.46 -30.96 34.42
C GLY A 389 37.98 -32.20 33.64
N ASP A 390 38.88 -33.15 33.38
CA ASP A 390 38.59 -34.38 32.62
C ASP A 390 38.42 -35.63 33.51
N ILE A 391 38.56 -35.48 34.84
CA ILE A 391 38.33 -36.56 35.80
C ILE A 391 36.84 -36.96 35.78
N PRO A 392 36.49 -38.26 35.65
CA PRO A 392 35.10 -38.72 35.76
C PRO A 392 34.47 -38.30 37.09
N ILE A 393 33.21 -37.86 37.06
CA ILE A 393 32.43 -37.36 38.21
C ILE A 393 32.99 -36.05 38.80
N LEU A 394 34.25 -36.00 39.23
CA LEU A 394 34.87 -34.87 39.92
C LEU A 394 35.25 -33.69 39.02
N GLY A 395 35.52 -33.93 37.72
CA GLY A 395 35.87 -32.89 36.76
C GLY A 395 34.78 -31.83 36.54
N ALA A 396 33.55 -32.10 36.98
CA ALA A 396 32.47 -31.12 37.05
C ALA A 396 32.79 -29.91 37.97
N LEU A 397 33.61 -30.10 39.01
CA LEU A 397 34.05 -29.02 39.91
C LEU A 397 35.22 -28.20 39.33
N PHE A 398 35.90 -28.72 38.30
CA PHE A 398 37.07 -28.10 37.68
C PHE A 398 36.79 -27.67 36.23
N ARG A 399 35.51 -27.44 35.92
CA ARG A 399 35.02 -26.87 34.65
C ARG A 399 33.88 -25.88 34.88
N SER A 400 33.75 -24.97 33.94
CA SER A 400 32.74 -23.93 33.87
C SER A 400 32.05 -24.06 32.51
N SER A 401 30.74 -23.92 32.48
CA SER A 401 29.92 -24.07 31.28
C SER A 401 28.88 -22.96 31.21
N GLN A 402 28.84 -22.31 30.05
CA GLN A 402 27.87 -21.28 29.70
C GLN A 402 27.18 -21.68 28.39
N LYS A 403 25.85 -21.75 28.42
CA LYS A 403 25.00 -21.91 27.24
C LYS A 403 24.08 -20.69 27.14
N ASP A 404 24.27 -19.90 26.10
CA ASP A 404 23.33 -18.87 25.65
C ASP A 404 22.52 -19.46 24.47
N ILE A 405 21.21 -19.24 24.49
CA ILE A 405 20.27 -19.64 23.43
C ILE A 405 19.40 -18.43 23.15
N ARG A 406 19.30 -18.04 21.88
CA ARG A 406 18.45 -16.94 21.42
C ARG A 406 17.62 -17.43 20.25
N GLU A 407 16.31 -17.50 20.43
CA GLU A 407 15.33 -17.81 19.39
C GLU A 407 14.63 -16.51 19.01
N LYS A 408 14.50 -16.22 17.72
CA LYS A 408 13.70 -15.12 17.18
C LYS A 408 12.72 -15.66 16.15
N ASP A 409 11.43 -15.56 16.45
CA ASP A 409 10.34 -15.89 15.55
C ASP A 409 9.72 -14.60 15.02
N LEU A 410 9.57 -14.45 13.70
CA LEU A 410 8.88 -13.32 13.06
C LEU A 410 7.90 -13.84 12.02
N VAL A 411 6.64 -13.37 12.07
CA VAL A 411 5.60 -13.74 11.10
C VAL A 411 4.78 -12.51 10.69
N PHE A 412 4.57 -12.36 9.37
CA PHE A 412 3.67 -11.38 8.77
C PHE A 412 2.37 -12.05 8.33
N PHE A 413 1.25 -11.64 8.90
CA PHE A 413 -0.10 -12.01 8.47
C PHE A 413 -0.76 -10.82 7.76
N ILE A 414 -1.52 -11.08 6.71
CA ILE A 414 -2.43 -10.10 6.11
C ILE A 414 -3.85 -10.63 6.06
N THR A 415 -4.83 -9.73 5.96
CA THR A 415 -6.24 -10.01 5.72
C THR A 415 -6.88 -8.80 5.04
N PRO A 416 -7.21 -8.86 3.73
CA PRO A 416 -8.06 -7.86 3.10
C PRO A 416 -9.51 -8.06 3.51
N LYS A 417 -10.25 -6.97 3.61
CA LYS A 417 -11.71 -6.97 3.77
C LYS A 417 -12.34 -5.94 2.84
N ILE A 418 -13.39 -6.33 2.12
CA ILE A 418 -14.20 -5.38 1.35
C ILE A 418 -15.13 -4.68 2.35
N VAL A 419 -15.00 -3.37 2.46
CA VAL A 419 -15.76 -2.55 3.40
C VAL A 419 -16.71 -1.65 2.63
N LYS A 420 -17.98 -1.62 3.05
CA LYS A 420 -18.95 -0.64 2.54
C LYS A 420 -18.91 0.63 3.40
N PRO A 421 -19.07 1.83 2.80
CA PRO A 421 -19.22 3.07 3.56
C PRO A 421 -20.37 2.98 4.57
N THR A 422 -20.17 3.55 5.76
CA THR A 422 -21.23 3.62 6.78
C THR A 422 -22.33 4.58 6.31
N PRO A 423 -23.62 4.20 6.39
CA PRO A 423 -24.74 5.09 6.03
C PRO A 423 -24.75 6.38 6.84
N ALA A 424 -25.15 7.49 6.21
CA ALA A 424 -25.26 8.79 6.87
C ALA A 424 -26.22 8.71 8.08
N GLY A 425 -25.80 9.25 9.22
CA GLY A 425 -26.57 9.27 10.47
C GLY A 425 -26.29 8.11 11.44
N VAL A 426 -25.50 7.09 11.05
CA VAL A 426 -25.00 6.07 11.99
C VAL A 426 -23.74 6.61 12.68
N ALA A 427 -23.80 6.77 14.01
CA ALA A 427 -22.64 7.19 14.80
C ALA A 427 -21.54 6.12 14.75
N THR A 428 -20.40 6.45 14.15
CA THR A 428 -19.19 5.62 14.23
C THR A 428 -18.66 5.66 15.65
N LYS A 429 -18.62 4.49 16.33
CA LYS A 429 -17.99 4.38 17.66
C LYS A 429 -16.52 4.79 17.55
N LEU A 430 -16.16 5.90 18.19
CA LEU A 430 -14.78 6.31 18.37
C LEU A 430 -14.12 5.40 19.42
N PRO A 431 -12.78 5.24 19.39
CA PRO A 431 -12.05 4.58 20.48
C PRO A 431 -12.32 5.22 21.84
N THR A 432 -12.61 6.53 21.86
CA THR A 432 -13.00 7.31 23.04
C THR A 432 -14.38 6.93 23.59
N ASP A 433 -15.33 6.48 22.74
CA ASP A 433 -16.69 6.12 23.15
C ASP A 433 -16.74 4.77 23.92
N ALA A 434 -15.61 4.04 23.94
CA ALA A 434 -15.45 2.81 24.71
C ALA A 434 -15.00 3.05 26.15
N VAL A 435 -14.56 4.27 26.50
CA VAL A 435 -14.18 4.62 27.87
C VAL A 435 -15.44 4.63 28.74
N THR A 436 -15.50 3.77 29.75
CA THR A 436 -16.65 3.78 30.66
C THR A 436 -16.60 5.01 31.56
N PRO A 437 -17.75 5.56 32.01
CA PRO A 437 -17.78 6.65 32.99
C PRO A 437 -17.10 6.33 34.33
N ALA A 438 -16.81 5.04 34.59
CA ALA A 438 -16.03 4.59 35.73
C ALA A 438 -14.51 4.74 35.51
N GLU A 439 -14.02 4.45 34.30
CA GLU A 439 -12.63 4.66 33.91
C GLU A 439 -12.31 6.15 33.77
N GLU A 440 -13.22 6.94 33.16
CA GLU A 440 -13.07 8.40 33.02
C GLU A 440 -12.90 9.08 34.39
N LYS A 441 -13.69 8.65 35.39
CA LYS A 441 -13.58 9.09 36.79
C LYS A 441 -12.27 8.68 37.47
N GLY A 442 -11.58 7.67 36.93
CA GLY A 442 -10.23 7.24 37.33
C GLY A 442 -9.11 8.10 36.75
N TYR A 443 -9.39 9.00 35.81
CA TYR A 443 -8.43 9.99 35.26
C TYR A 443 -8.63 11.42 35.79
N ASP A 444 -9.77 11.70 36.43
CA ASP A 444 -10.15 13.04 36.95
C ASP A 444 -9.26 13.54 38.12
N TRP A 445 -8.34 12.70 38.64
CA TRP A 445 -7.30 13.11 39.59
C TRP A 445 -6.10 13.79 38.92
N ILE A 446 -5.96 13.70 37.59
CA ILE A 446 -4.93 14.40 36.83
C ILE A 446 -5.48 15.79 36.50
N PRO A 447 -4.90 16.89 37.05
CA PRO A 447 -5.38 18.24 36.82
C PRO A 447 -4.99 18.74 35.42
N LEU A 448 -5.64 18.20 34.39
CA LEU A 448 -5.67 18.81 33.06
C LEU A 448 -6.50 20.09 33.15
N GLY A 449 -5.82 21.23 33.23
CA GLY A 449 -6.46 22.53 33.36
C GLY A 449 -7.44 22.79 32.22
N ARG A 450 -8.75 22.78 32.54
CA ARG A 450 -9.81 23.17 31.61
C ARG A 450 -9.60 24.64 31.23
N LYS A 451 -9.50 24.92 29.94
CA LYS A 451 -9.56 26.26 29.34
C LYS A 451 -10.86 26.40 28.56
#